data_AF-A0A660N6Y0-F1
#
_entry.id   AF-A0A660N6Y0-F1
#
_cell.length_a   1.000
_cell.length_b   1.000
_cell.length_c   1.000
_cell.angle_alpha   90.00
_cell.angle_beta   90.00
_cell.angle_gamma   90.00
#
_symmetry.space_group_name_H-M   'P 1'
#
loop_
_entity.id
_entity.type
_entity.pdbx_description
1 polymer ?
#
loop_
_entity_poly.entity_id
_entity_poly.type
_entity_poly.pdbx_seq_one_letter_code
_entity_poly.pdbx_strand_id
1 'polypeptide(L)'
;MPNFVAPDGGGCLAFDFGETRIGVAQGDCRIRIAHPIATITGNRNDEKFARIAALIQEWQPENLIVGLPTHIDGSEHALTQLARKFGQRLNGRFKLPVYWVDERLSSVYAEELLCENGIRGRKQKPMLDQVAAQAILQSFFDHGAVAFFDRQGDADADNNGNSKAA
;
A
#
# COMPACT_ATOMS: atom_id res chain seq x y z
N MET A 1 0.29 8.68 17.20
CA MET A 1 1.08 8.87 15.95
C MET A 1 0.15 9.54 14.95
N PRO A 2 0.61 10.54 14.19
CA PRO A 2 -0.25 11.20 13.21
C PRO A 2 -0.71 10.18 12.18
N ASN A 3 -2.00 10.18 11.90
CA ASN A 3 -2.62 9.36 10.87
C ASN A 3 -2.67 10.23 9.61
N PHE A 4 -1.92 9.87 8.57
CA PHE A 4 -1.97 10.57 7.29
C PHE A 4 -3.31 10.23 6.64
N VAL A 5 -4.20 11.23 6.58
CA VAL A 5 -5.54 11.04 6.04
C VAL A 5 -5.46 10.79 4.54
N ALA A 6 -6.31 9.91 4.02
CA ALA A 6 -6.45 9.69 2.59
C ALA A 6 -6.80 11.02 1.88
N PRO A 7 -6.24 11.31 0.69
CA PRO A 7 -6.60 12.49 -0.10
C PRO A 7 -8.11 12.59 -0.40
N ASP A 8 -8.59 13.78 -0.79
CA ASP A 8 -10.00 14.03 -1.11
C ASP A 8 -10.47 13.41 -2.46
N GLY A 9 -9.56 12.75 -3.18
CA GLY A 9 -9.83 12.06 -4.44
C GLY A 9 -8.57 11.45 -5.06
N GLY A 10 -8.78 10.76 -6.18
CA GLY A 10 -7.70 10.19 -6.99
C GLY A 10 -7.65 8.67 -6.91
N GLY A 11 -7.23 8.06 -8.02
CA GLY A 11 -7.05 6.62 -8.13
C GLY A 11 -5.93 6.10 -7.24
N CYS A 12 -6.11 4.90 -6.73
CA CYS A 12 -5.18 4.22 -5.84
C CYS A 12 -4.81 2.84 -6.38
N LEU A 13 -3.52 2.49 -6.27
CA LEU A 13 -3.09 1.10 -6.30
C LEU A 13 -2.46 0.72 -4.96
N ALA A 14 -2.93 -0.37 -4.38
CA ALA A 14 -2.37 -0.94 -3.16
C ALA A 14 -1.59 -2.22 -3.43
N PHE A 15 -0.54 -2.42 -2.65
CA PHE A 15 0.35 -3.56 -2.75
C PHE A 15 0.50 -4.26 -1.39
N ASP A 16 0.18 -5.56 -1.38
CA ASP A 16 0.58 -6.48 -0.33
C ASP A 16 1.94 -7.07 -0.72
N PHE A 17 3.03 -6.59 -0.10
CA PHE A 17 4.38 -6.95 -0.50
C PHE A 17 4.82 -8.28 0.14
N GLY A 18 4.98 -9.31 -0.70
CA GLY A 18 5.72 -10.52 -0.38
C GLY A 18 6.93 -10.73 -1.30
N GLU A 19 7.97 -11.37 -0.77
CA GLU A 19 9.20 -11.65 -1.53
C GLU A 19 8.96 -12.54 -2.75
N THR A 20 7.96 -13.42 -2.71
CA THR A 20 7.59 -14.29 -3.83
C THR A 20 6.45 -13.71 -4.67
N ARG A 21 5.43 -13.15 -4.02
CA ARG A 21 4.20 -12.66 -4.63
C ARG A 21 3.85 -11.28 -4.10
N ILE A 22 3.26 -10.44 -4.94
CA ILE A 22 2.74 -9.13 -4.55
C ILE A 22 1.26 -9.10 -4.93
N GLY A 23 0.38 -9.03 -3.93
CA GLY A 23 -1.04 -8.80 -4.18
C GLY A 23 -1.27 -7.35 -4.61
N VAL A 24 -2.21 -7.12 -5.53
CA VAL A 24 -2.54 -5.78 -6.02
C VAL A 24 -4.04 -5.54 -5.96
N ALA A 25 -4.43 -4.38 -5.45
CA ALA A 25 -5.80 -3.89 -5.45
C ALA A 25 -5.88 -2.46 -6.01
N GLN A 26 -7.04 -2.10 -6.55
CA GLN A 26 -7.35 -0.77 -7.03
C GLN A 26 -8.54 -0.17 -6.27
N GLY A 27 -8.63 1.15 -6.23
CA GLY A 27 -9.75 1.88 -5.68
C GLY A 27 -9.60 3.38 -5.92
N ASP A 28 -10.50 4.18 -5.37
CA ASP A 28 -10.47 5.64 -5.48
C ASP A 28 -10.78 6.26 -4.11
N CYS A 29 -10.02 7.29 -3.71
CA CYS A 29 -10.13 7.92 -2.39
C CYS A 29 -11.50 8.57 -2.12
N ARG A 30 -12.25 8.95 -3.16
CA ARG A 30 -13.59 9.54 -3.04
C ARG A 30 -14.67 8.48 -2.90
N ILE A 31 -14.57 7.41 -3.69
CA ILE A 31 -15.54 6.30 -3.65
C ILE A 31 -15.30 5.42 -2.41
N ARG A 32 -14.05 5.27 -1.98
CA ARG A 32 -13.62 4.49 -0.80
C ARG A 32 -13.99 3.01 -0.84
N ILE A 33 -13.93 2.43 -2.03
CA ILE A 33 -14.14 1.00 -2.23
C ILE A 33 -12.91 0.40 -2.89
N ALA A 34 -12.36 -0.65 -2.27
CA ALA A 34 -11.21 -1.38 -2.78
C ALA A 34 -11.63 -2.67 -3.50
N HIS A 35 -10.92 -3.02 -4.57
CA HIS A 35 -11.10 -4.27 -5.32
C HIS A 35 -9.75 -4.92 -5.63
N PRO A 36 -9.59 -6.24 -5.41
CA PRO A 36 -8.40 -6.96 -5.84
C PRO A 36 -8.38 -7.06 -7.37
N ILE A 37 -7.22 -6.86 -7.99
CA ILE A 37 -7.09 -6.84 -9.46
C ILE A 37 -6.04 -7.82 -9.99
N ALA A 38 -4.98 -8.11 -9.24
CA ALA A 38 -3.90 -8.97 -9.71
C ALA A 38 -3.07 -9.53 -8.57
N THR A 39 -2.34 -10.61 -8.88
CA THR A 39 -1.21 -11.09 -8.09
C THR A 39 0.02 -11.12 -8.98
N ILE A 40 1.01 -10.30 -8.66
CA ILE A 40 2.27 -10.23 -9.38
C ILE A 40 3.23 -11.27 -8.81
N THR A 41 3.69 -12.17 -9.66
CA THR A 41 4.76 -13.12 -9.36
C THR A 41 5.98 -12.83 -10.23
N GLY A 42 7.14 -13.36 -9.85
CA GLY A 42 8.36 -13.20 -10.63
C GLY A 42 9.60 -13.57 -9.82
N ASN A 43 10.63 -14.06 -10.51
CA ASN A 43 11.88 -14.47 -9.87
C ASN A 43 12.83 -13.29 -9.65
N ARG A 44 12.65 -12.21 -10.43
CA ARG A 44 13.49 -11.01 -10.40
C ARG A 44 12.67 -9.77 -10.08
N ASN A 45 13.27 -8.82 -9.37
CA ASN A 45 12.62 -7.55 -9.06
C ASN A 45 12.21 -6.77 -10.32
N ASP A 46 13.06 -6.74 -11.35
CA ASP A 46 12.78 -5.98 -12.57
C ASP A 46 11.52 -6.47 -13.29
N GLU A 47 11.28 -7.78 -13.31
CA GLU A 47 10.06 -8.37 -13.89
C GLU A 47 8.82 -7.94 -13.10
N LYS A 48 8.89 -7.93 -11.77
CA LYS A 48 7.79 -7.47 -10.92
C LYS A 48 7.52 -5.98 -11.16
N PHE A 49 8.56 -5.15 -11.21
CA PHE A 49 8.40 -3.72 -11.49
C PHE A 49 7.89 -3.43 -12.91
N ALA A 50 8.21 -4.27 -13.90
CA ALA A 50 7.62 -4.15 -15.24
C ALA A 50 6.12 -4.43 -15.23
N ARG A 51 5.66 -5.45 -14.49
CA ARG A 51 4.23 -5.74 -14.30
C ARG A 51 3.52 -4.63 -13.53
N ILE A 52 4.14 -4.08 -12.48
CA ILE A 52 3.62 -2.91 -11.76
C ILE A 52 3.49 -1.71 -12.70
N ALA A 53 4.50 -1.46 -13.55
CA ALA A 53 4.46 -0.38 -14.52
C ALA A 53 3.28 -0.51 -15.49
N ALA A 54 2.98 -1.73 -15.96
CA ALA A 54 1.83 -1.99 -16.80
C ALA A 54 0.50 -1.66 -16.07
N LEU A 55 0.36 -2.08 -14.80
CA LEU A 55 -0.82 -1.75 -14.01
C LEU A 55 -0.95 -0.24 -13.75
N ILE A 56 0.15 0.46 -13.50
CA ILE A 56 0.14 1.92 -13.33
C ILE A 56 -0.28 2.60 -14.65
N GLN A 57 0.19 2.12 -15.80
CA GLN A 57 -0.23 2.65 -17.09
C GLN A 57 -1.71 2.37 -17.40
N GLU A 58 -2.23 1.23 -16.99
CA GLU A 58 -3.62 0.84 -17.22
C GLU A 58 -4.58 1.61 -16.30
N TRP A 59 -4.28 1.66 -15.00
CA TRP A 59 -5.17 2.21 -13.97
C TRP A 59 -4.92 3.68 -13.65
N GLN A 60 -3.80 4.24 -14.08
CA GLN A 60 -3.42 5.65 -13.90
C GLN A 60 -3.63 6.15 -12.46
N PRO A 61 -3.12 5.45 -11.42
CA PRO A 61 -3.31 5.88 -10.06
C PRO A 61 -2.55 7.18 -9.77
N GLU A 62 -3.09 7.98 -8.87
CA GLU A 62 -2.43 9.15 -8.30
C GLU A 62 -1.69 8.78 -7.01
N ASN A 63 -2.12 7.72 -6.33
CA ASN A 63 -1.61 7.33 -5.01
C ASN A 63 -1.22 5.85 -4.97
N LEU A 64 -0.06 5.54 -4.40
CA LEU A 64 0.39 4.17 -4.18
C LEU A 64 0.33 3.84 -2.69
N ILE A 65 -0.27 2.71 -2.35
CA ILE A 65 -0.44 2.24 -0.97
C ILE A 65 0.37 0.96 -0.79
N VAL A 66 1.13 0.86 0.29
CA VAL A 66 1.93 -0.34 0.61
C VAL A 66 1.63 -0.79 2.02
N GLY A 67 1.28 -2.07 2.18
CA GLY A 67 1.15 -2.68 3.50
C GLY A 67 2.49 -2.75 4.22
N LEU A 68 2.47 -2.50 5.53
CA LEU A 68 3.59 -2.76 6.42
C LEU A 68 3.23 -3.93 7.34
N PRO A 69 3.90 -5.08 7.17
CA PRO A 69 3.82 -6.17 8.12
C PRO A 69 4.31 -5.70 9.48
N THR A 70 3.52 -6.03 10.49
CA THR A 70 3.72 -5.63 11.89
C THR A 70 3.62 -6.87 12.76
N HIS A 71 4.76 -7.41 13.17
CA HIS A 71 4.80 -8.53 14.12
C HIS A 71 4.63 -8.04 15.56
N ILE A 72 3.83 -8.79 16.32
CA ILE A 72 3.49 -8.53 17.72
C ILE A 72 4.60 -8.97 18.69
N ASP A 73 5.48 -9.88 18.29
CA ASP A 73 6.44 -10.55 19.20
C ASP A 73 7.86 -9.94 19.22
N GLY A 74 8.09 -8.86 18.49
CA GLY A 74 9.39 -8.18 18.45
C GLY A 74 10.46 -8.86 17.59
N SER A 75 10.13 -9.95 16.88
CA SER A 75 10.99 -10.53 15.85
C SER A 75 10.63 -10.04 14.43
N GLU A 76 11.64 -9.92 13.56
CA GLU A 76 11.58 -9.54 12.14
C GLU A 76 11.15 -8.10 11.77
N HIS A 77 12.07 -7.15 11.97
CA HIS A 77 12.09 -5.89 11.20
C HIS A 77 12.47 -6.07 9.71
N ALA A 78 12.81 -7.29 9.25
CA ALA A 78 13.37 -7.51 7.90
C ALA A 78 12.31 -7.31 6.80
N LEU A 79 11.14 -7.93 6.93
CA LEU A 79 10.08 -7.81 5.93
C LEU A 79 9.49 -6.38 5.90
N THR A 80 9.28 -5.75 7.07
CA THR A 80 8.89 -4.34 7.15
C THR A 80 9.91 -3.42 6.46
N GLN A 81 11.23 -3.67 6.66
CA GLN A 81 12.27 -2.91 5.96
C GLN A 81 12.24 -3.13 4.45
N LEU A 82 11.99 -4.36 3.99
CA LEU A 82 11.85 -4.66 2.57
C LEU A 82 10.62 -3.99 1.96
N ALA A 83 9.47 -3.99 2.65
CA ALA A 83 8.26 -3.29 2.23
C ALA A 83 8.47 -1.77 2.16
N ARG A 84 9.20 -1.18 3.11
CA ARG A 84 9.61 0.23 3.05
C ARG A 84 10.52 0.52 1.85
N LYS A 85 11.55 -0.30 1.62
CA LYS A 85 12.43 -0.18 0.45
C LYS A 85 11.67 -0.36 -0.85
N PHE A 86 10.69 -1.25 -0.90
CA PHE A 86 9.79 -1.45 -2.03
C PHE A 86 9.00 -0.18 -2.32
N GLY A 87 8.35 0.41 -1.32
CA GLY A 87 7.65 1.70 -1.46
C GLY A 87 8.57 2.84 -1.93
N GLN A 88 9.77 2.96 -1.39
CA GLN A 88 10.75 3.96 -1.85
C GLN A 88 11.17 3.75 -3.31
N ARG A 89 11.29 2.51 -3.76
CA ARG A 89 11.57 2.18 -5.17
C ARG A 89 10.38 2.50 -6.08
N LEU A 90 9.15 2.26 -5.63
CA LEU A 90 7.94 2.68 -6.34
C LEU A 90 7.95 4.20 -6.59
N ASN A 91 8.10 5.00 -5.53
CA ASN A 91 8.19 6.45 -5.66
C ASN A 91 9.36 6.87 -6.56
N GLY A 92 10.55 6.28 -6.36
CA GLY A 92 11.73 6.60 -7.16
C GLY A 92 11.54 6.37 -8.67
N ARG A 93 10.81 5.32 -9.06
CA ARG A 93 10.61 4.90 -10.44
C ARG A 93 9.40 5.55 -11.11
N PHE A 94 8.30 5.71 -10.37
CA PHE A 94 7.02 6.15 -10.92
C PHE A 94 6.64 7.57 -10.54
N LYS A 95 7.37 8.20 -9.60
CA LYS A 95 7.14 9.59 -9.18
C LYS A 95 5.73 9.83 -8.63
N LEU A 96 5.14 8.79 -8.03
CA LEU A 96 3.86 8.85 -7.35
C LEU A 96 4.05 8.83 -5.83
N PRO A 97 3.22 9.56 -5.07
CA PRO A 97 3.22 9.51 -3.61
C PRO A 97 2.97 8.08 -3.11
N VAL A 98 3.66 7.72 -2.02
CA VAL A 98 3.54 6.41 -1.38
C VAL A 98 3.07 6.56 0.05
N TYR A 99 1.99 5.86 0.38
CA TYR A 99 1.43 5.75 1.72
C TYR A 99 1.70 4.36 2.27
N TRP A 100 2.11 4.27 3.53
CA TRP A 100 2.24 2.99 4.22
C TRP A 100 1.12 2.81 5.23
N VAL A 101 0.48 1.65 5.15
CA VAL A 101 -0.64 1.27 6.00
C VAL A 101 -0.18 0.17 6.96
N ASP A 102 -0.62 0.25 8.20
CA ASP A 102 -0.35 -0.76 9.21
C ASP A 102 -1.26 -1.98 9.02
N GLU A 103 -0.67 -3.15 8.82
CA GLU A 103 -1.41 -4.39 8.57
C GLU A 103 -2.06 -4.99 9.83
N ARG A 104 -1.77 -4.50 11.05
CA ARG A 104 -2.42 -4.99 12.29
C ARG A 104 -3.94 -4.95 12.22
N LEU A 105 -4.50 -3.95 11.55
CA LEU A 105 -5.95 -3.74 11.47
C LEU A 105 -6.60 -4.61 10.40
N SER A 106 -5.85 -5.02 9.37
CA SER A 106 -6.42 -5.77 8.23
C SER A 106 -6.73 -7.21 8.61
N SER A 107 -5.90 -7.84 9.45
CA SER A 107 -6.10 -9.24 9.85
C SER A 107 -7.31 -9.41 10.77
N VAL A 108 -7.50 -8.53 11.77
CA VAL A 108 -8.66 -8.59 12.67
C VAL A 108 -9.96 -8.29 11.92
N TYR A 109 -9.98 -7.22 11.13
CA TYR A 109 -11.17 -6.84 10.36
C TYR A 109 -11.53 -7.88 9.28
N ALA A 110 -10.54 -8.43 8.57
CA ALA A 110 -10.80 -9.47 7.58
C ALA A 110 -11.16 -10.82 8.23
N GLU A 111 -10.66 -11.12 9.42
CA GLU A 111 -11.11 -12.27 10.20
C GLU A 111 -12.56 -12.13 10.66
N GLU A 112 -12.97 -10.95 11.12
CA GLU A 112 -14.36 -10.63 11.49
C GLU A 112 -15.30 -10.78 10.27
N LEU A 113 -14.95 -10.15 9.14
CA LEU A 113 -15.75 -10.21 7.92
C LEU A 113 -15.92 -11.65 7.39
N LEU A 114 -14.87 -12.48 7.43
CA LEU A 114 -14.95 -13.88 7.00
C LEU A 114 -15.72 -14.74 8.01
N CYS A 115 -15.61 -14.45 9.30
CA CYS A 115 -16.40 -15.11 10.34
C CYS A 115 -17.89 -14.82 10.22
N GLU A 116 -18.27 -13.57 9.91
CA GLU A 116 -19.65 -13.17 9.65
C GLU A 116 -20.25 -13.90 8.45
N ASN A 117 -19.43 -14.20 7.44
CA ASN A 117 -19.81 -14.99 6.26
C ASN A 117 -19.69 -16.51 6.46
N GLY A 118 -19.47 -16.99 7.70
CA GLY A 118 -19.43 -18.40 8.05
C GLY A 118 -18.16 -19.16 7.60
N ILE A 119 -17.13 -18.45 7.15
CA ILE A 119 -15.85 -19.02 6.70
C ILE A 119 -14.86 -19.01 7.86
N ARG A 120 -14.53 -20.20 8.39
CA ARG A 120 -13.63 -20.35 9.53
C ARG A 120 -12.47 -21.32 9.24
N GLY A 121 -11.34 -21.11 9.92
CA GLY A 121 -10.25 -22.09 10.01
C GLY A 121 -9.42 -22.23 8.73
N ARG A 122 -9.05 -23.47 8.34
CA ARG A 122 -8.12 -23.72 7.21
C ARG A 122 -8.57 -23.15 5.86
N LYS A 123 -9.86 -22.91 5.66
CA LYS A 123 -10.43 -22.30 4.43
C LYS A 123 -10.30 -20.77 4.39
N GLN A 124 -10.03 -20.15 5.55
CA GLN A 124 -9.95 -18.71 5.71
C GLN A 124 -8.61 -18.14 5.22
N LYS A 125 -7.50 -18.81 5.54
CA LYS A 125 -6.14 -18.37 5.16
C LYS A 125 -5.95 -18.19 3.65
N PRO A 126 -6.36 -19.13 2.77
CA PRO A 126 -6.21 -18.93 1.33
C PRO A 126 -7.03 -17.77 0.79
N MET A 127 -8.18 -17.46 1.42
CA MET A 127 -9.05 -16.38 1.00
C MET A 127 -8.50 -15.03 1.47
N LEU A 128 -7.98 -14.95 2.70
CA LEU A 128 -7.25 -13.80 3.23
C LEU A 128 -6.04 -13.45 2.35
N ASP A 129 -5.25 -14.45 1.96
CA ASP A 129 -4.12 -14.29 1.02
C ASP A 129 -4.55 -13.71 -0.34
N GLN A 130 -5.77 -13.99 -0.80
CA GLN A 130 -6.29 -13.50 -2.09
C GLN A 130 -6.83 -12.07 -2.01
N VAL A 131 -7.16 -11.57 -0.81
CA VAL A 131 -7.76 -10.25 -0.61
C VAL A 131 -6.90 -9.32 0.25
N ALA A 132 -5.67 -9.72 0.62
CA ALA A 132 -4.80 -8.93 1.49
C ALA A 132 -4.57 -7.50 0.97
N ALA A 133 -4.25 -7.34 -0.32
CA ALA A 133 -4.08 -6.03 -0.93
C ALA A 133 -5.36 -5.18 -0.92
N GLN A 134 -6.53 -5.82 -1.05
CA GLN A 134 -7.82 -5.15 -0.92
C GLN A 134 -8.04 -4.66 0.51
N ALA A 135 -7.75 -5.50 1.51
CA ALA A 135 -7.88 -5.15 2.91
C ALA A 135 -6.92 -4.01 3.32
N ILE A 136 -5.70 -4.01 2.79
CA ILE A 136 -4.74 -2.91 2.96
C ILE A 136 -5.34 -1.60 2.41
N LEU A 137 -5.89 -1.62 1.21
CA LEU A 137 -6.45 -0.42 0.59
C LEU A 137 -7.72 0.06 1.31
N GLN A 138 -8.58 -0.86 1.75
CA GLN A 138 -9.76 -0.49 2.52
C GLN A 138 -9.37 0.14 3.86
N SER A 139 -8.38 -0.43 4.55
CA SER A 139 -7.84 0.14 5.78
C SER A 139 -7.29 1.56 5.57
N PHE A 140 -6.65 1.83 4.43
CA PHE A 140 -6.24 3.19 4.06
C PHE A 140 -7.42 4.15 3.92
N PHE A 141 -8.52 3.73 3.31
CA PHE A 141 -9.70 4.58 3.15
C PHE A 141 -10.41 4.87 4.48
N ASP A 142 -10.44 3.87 5.37
CA ASP A 142 -11.17 3.95 6.63
C ASP A 142 -10.36 4.67 7.71
N HIS A 143 -9.05 4.41 7.75
CA HIS A 143 -8.18 4.84 8.83
C HIS A 143 -7.04 5.74 8.36
N GLY A 144 -6.66 5.75 7.08
CA GLY A 144 -5.47 6.46 6.61
C GLY A 144 -4.18 5.64 6.76
N ALA A 145 -3.04 6.35 6.72
CA ALA A 145 -1.72 5.75 6.69
C ALA A 145 -0.87 6.13 7.91
N VAL A 146 0.05 5.24 8.29
CA VAL A 146 1.00 5.46 9.39
C VAL A 146 2.27 6.18 8.95
N ALA A 147 2.55 6.20 7.64
CA ALA A 147 3.64 6.98 7.07
C ALA A 147 3.31 7.40 5.64
N PHE A 148 3.91 8.50 5.21
CA PHE A 148 3.82 9.05 3.86
C PHE A 148 5.23 9.35 3.34
N PHE A 149 5.44 9.17 2.04
CA PHE A 149 6.67 9.55 1.35
C PHE A 149 6.38 10.02 -0.06
N ASP A 150 6.83 11.23 -0.35
CA ASP A 150 6.92 11.73 -1.70
C ASP A 150 8.18 12.58 -1.84
N ARG A 151 9.14 12.10 -2.63
CA ARG A 151 10.41 12.81 -2.86
C ARG A 151 10.22 14.14 -3.58
N GLN A 152 9.12 14.35 -4.31
CA GLN A 152 8.88 15.62 -5.01
C GLN A 152 8.43 16.72 -4.05
N GLY A 153 7.59 16.40 -3.07
CA GLY A 153 7.13 17.37 -2.06
C GLY A 153 8.24 17.98 -1.20
N ASP A 154 9.33 17.25 -0.97
CA ASP A 154 10.48 17.74 -0.18
C ASP A 154 11.34 18.76 -0.96
N ALA A 155 11.40 18.67 -2.31
CA ALA A 155 12.22 19.56 -3.13
C ALA A 155 11.62 20.97 -3.28
N ASP A 156 10.29 21.10 -3.18
CA ASP A 156 9.59 22.39 -3.27
C ASP A 156 9.58 23.14 -1.92
N ALA A 157 9.77 22.45 -0.79
CA ALA A 157 9.83 23.06 0.54
C ALA A 157 11.12 23.85 0.79
N ASP A 158 12.24 23.44 0.18
CA ASP A 158 13.55 24.08 0.37
C ASP A 158 13.77 25.33 -0.50
N ASN A 159 12.94 25.56 -1.54
CA ASN A 159 13.14 26.66 -2.48
C ASN A 159 12.39 27.96 -2.11
N ASN A 160 11.57 27.96 -1.06
CA ASN A 160 10.78 29.15 -0.65
C ASN A 160 11.40 29.94 0.53
N GLY A 161 12.63 29.61 0.93
CA GLY A 161 13.31 30.19 2.10
C GLY A 161 14.24 31.38 1.82
N ASN A 162 14.46 31.79 0.58
CA ASN A 162 15.41 32.88 0.27
C ASN A 162 14.87 33.87 -0.76
N SER A 163 13.85 34.62 -0.39
CA SER A 163 13.37 35.79 -1.14
C SER A 163 12.66 36.79 -0.22
N LYS A 164 13.41 37.38 0.72
CA LYS A 164 13.10 38.69 1.34
C LYS A 164 14.25 39.16 2.23
N ALA A 165 15.24 39.79 1.61
CA ALA A 165 16.12 40.78 2.23
C ALA A 165 16.76 41.61 1.11
N ALA A 166 16.06 42.67 0.70
CA ALA A 166 16.60 43.80 -0.04
C ALA A 166 16.04 45.06 0.60
#